data_AF-A0A7T2S8E6-F1
#
_entry.id   AF-A0A7T2S8E6-F1
#
_cell.length_a   1.000
_cell.length_b   1.000
_cell.length_c   1.000
_cell.angle_alpha   90.00
_cell.angle_beta   90.00
_cell.angle_gamma   90.00
#
_symmetry.space_group_name_H-M   'P 1'
#
loop_
_entity.id
_entity.type
_entity.pdbx_description
1 polymer ?
#
loop_
_entity_poly.entity_id
_entity_poly.type
_entity_poly.pdbx_seq_one_letter_code
_entity_poly.pdbx_strand_id
1 'polypeptide(L)'
;MSRFVLSSAVLWLGSSALNAHAVPPGGFASSAPSAPAGPGAPHAQAVLESAVARLLTNPYGEVDGLRLTDGTVVRFPPHMSDALTAAVKVGDTVRIIGRSEAGGAVKADAIVNSASGQTVYDQPPARDGARPMPPHLRMAGLQTQQAQGRIDVVLTGPRGDANGVILSDGAIVRFAPHALQQPLQPGQLFAASGLGTRNAHGTSLEATSMGASLSDLQPLYDRAR
;
A
#
# COMPACT_ATOMS: atom_id res chain seq x y z
N MET A 1 -66.61 25.83 -28.27
CA MET A 1 -67.14 27.15 -28.65
C MET A 1 -66.98 28.10 -27.47
N SER A 2 -66.50 29.31 -27.77
CA SER A 2 -66.50 30.52 -26.94
C SER A 2 -65.57 30.59 -25.72
N ARG A 3 -64.82 31.70 -25.69
CA ARG A 3 -63.74 32.11 -24.79
C ARG A 3 -64.28 33.19 -23.87
N PHE A 4 -63.83 33.23 -22.62
CA PHE A 4 -63.97 34.32 -21.63
C PHE A 4 -63.12 33.88 -20.41
N VAL A 5 -62.33 34.67 -19.66
CA VAL A 5 -62.43 36.05 -19.18
C VAL A 5 -61.03 36.49 -18.63
N LEU A 6 -60.77 37.80 -18.76
CA LEU A 6 -59.94 38.75 -17.98
C LEU A 6 -58.88 38.28 -16.94
N SER A 7 -57.72 38.96 -16.90
CA SER A 7 -57.52 40.12 -16.00
C SER A 7 -56.08 40.62 -15.96
N SER A 8 -55.97 41.94 -15.93
CA SER A 8 -54.78 42.80 -15.98
C SER A 8 -54.12 42.99 -14.61
N ALA A 9 -52.80 43.20 -14.58
CA ALA A 9 -52.08 44.11 -13.66
C ALA A 9 -50.57 44.13 -14.06
N VAL A 10 -49.91 45.22 -14.48
CA VAL A 10 -49.64 46.54 -13.87
C VAL A 10 -48.24 46.60 -13.21
N LEU A 11 -47.40 47.48 -13.80
CA LEU A 11 -46.30 48.32 -13.29
C LEU A 11 -45.05 47.70 -12.61
N TRP A 12 -43.82 48.23 -12.67
CA TRP A 12 -43.13 49.34 -13.37
C TRP A 12 -41.59 49.12 -13.24
N LEU A 13 -40.83 49.83 -14.08
CA LEU A 13 -39.43 50.30 -13.92
C LEU A 13 -38.29 49.30 -13.68
N GLY A 14 -37.35 49.30 -14.62
CA GLY A 14 -35.97 48.88 -14.39
C GLY A 14 -35.04 49.49 -15.43
N SER A 15 -34.50 50.65 -15.09
CA SER A 15 -33.64 51.50 -15.92
C SER A 15 -32.41 50.81 -16.47
N SER A 16 -32.07 51.14 -17.72
CA SER A 16 -30.77 50.87 -18.33
C SER A 16 -29.67 51.68 -17.64
N ALA A 17 -28.60 51.01 -17.23
CA ALA A 17 -27.28 51.62 -17.09
C ALA A 17 -26.27 50.68 -17.76
N LEU A 18 -25.64 51.15 -18.84
CA LEU A 18 -24.45 50.52 -19.40
C LEU A 18 -23.33 50.63 -18.38
N ASN A 19 -22.93 49.52 -17.77
CA ASN A 19 -21.60 49.38 -17.19
C ASN A 19 -20.80 48.41 -18.05
N ALA A 20 -19.98 48.98 -18.93
CA ALA A 20 -18.87 48.30 -19.55
C ALA A 20 -17.84 47.96 -18.46
N HIS A 21 -17.89 46.73 -17.93
CA HIS A 21 -16.78 46.19 -17.16
C HIS A 21 -15.86 45.41 -18.09
N ALA A 22 -14.66 45.97 -18.25
CA ALA A 22 -13.53 45.37 -18.93
C ALA A 22 -13.25 43.96 -18.36
N VAL A 23 -13.18 42.99 -19.25
CA VAL A 23 -12.69 41.63 -18.98
C VAL A 23 -11.18 41.72 -18.74
N PRO A 24 -10.65 41.42 -17.54
CA PRO A 24 -9.21 41.29 -17.37
C PRO A 24 -8.74 40.02 -18.11
N PRO A 25 -7.58 40.08 -18.79
CA PRO A 25 -7.06 38.96 -19.56
C PRO A 25 -6.69 37.78 -18.65
N GLY A 26 -6.94 36.57 -19.15
CA GLY A 26 -6.70 35.31 -18.48
C GLY A 26 -5.28 35.20 -17.92
N GLY A 27 -5.19 35.10 -16.61
CA GLY A 27 -4.01 34.60 -15.92
C GLY A 27 -3.97 33.09 -16.10
N PHE A 28 -3.05 32.61 -16.93
CA PHE A 28 -2.63 31.23 -16.92
C PHE A 28 -2.15 30.90 -15.51
N ALA A 29 -2.87 30.02 -14.80
CA ALA A 29 -2.32 29.40 -13.61
C ALA A 29 -1.12 28.57 -14.07
N SER A 30 0.09 29.12 -13.89
CA SER A 30 1.33 28.36 -14.04
C SER A 30 1.26 27.17 -13.09
N SER A 31 1.04 25.98 -13.65
CA SER A 31 1.39 24.73 -13.00
C SER A 31 2.89 24.77 -12.74
N ALA A 32 3.29 25.11 -11.51
CA ALA A 32 4.66 25.01 -11.11
C ALA A 32 5.12 23.55 -11.32
N PRO A 33 6.28 23.31 -11.94
CA PRO A 33 6.80 21.96 -12.06
C PRO A 33 7.08 21.41 -10.66
N SER A 34 6.55 20.22 -10.37
CA SER A 34 6.85 19.46 -9.16
C SER A 34 8.37 19.28 -9.08
N ALA A 35 9.03 19.99 -8.17
CA ALA A 35 10.46 19.80 -7.95
C ALA A 35 10.70 18.35 -7.49
N PRO A 36 11.78 17.69 -7.94
CA PRO A 36 12.12 16.36 -7.47
C PRO A 36 12.36 16.40 -5.96
N ALA A 37 11.66 15.53 -5.23
CA ALA A 37 11.81 15.41 -3.78
C ALA A 37 13.27 15.07 -3.45
N GLY A 38 13.93 15.95 -2.71
CA GLY A 38 15.26 15.68 -2.17
C GLY A 38 15.22 14.52 -1.15
N PRO A 39 16.34 13.79 -0.98
CA PRO A 39 16.43 12.73 0.02
C PRO A 39 16.33 13.34 1.43
N GLY A 40 15.16 13.26 2.06
CA GLY A 40 14.92 13.77 3.42
C GLY A 40 13.57 14.44 3.66
N ALA A 41 12.64 14.47 2.70
CA ALA A 41 11.29 14.98 2.97
C ALA A 41 10.62 14.19 4.12
N PRO A 42 10.09 14.86 5.16
CA PRO A 42 9.38 14.17 6.23
C PRO A 42 8.17 13.43 5.65
N HIS A 43 8.00 12.17 6.05
CA HIS A 43 6.81 11.40 5.70
C HIS A 43 5.56 12.17 6.15
N ALA A 44 4.68 12.52 5.21
CA ALA A 44 3.43 13.20 5.53
C ALA A 44 2.54 12.29 6.38
N GLN A 45 1.79 12.87 7.32
CA GLN A 45 0.77 12.13 8.04
C GLN A 45 -0.30 11.62 7.06
N ALA A 46 -0.72 10.37 7.26
CA ALA A 46 -1.72 9.69 6.46
C ALA A 46 -2.86 9.21 7.35
N VAL A 47 -4.09 9.54 6.97
CA VAL A 47 -5.30 8.95 7.53
C VAL A 47 -6.18 8.52 6.37
N LEU A 48 -6.50 7.22 6.31
CA LEU A 48 -7.35 6.66 5.26
C LEU A 48 -8.25 5.58 5.84
N GLU A 49 -9.34 5.28 5.14
CA GLU A 49 -10.29 4.25 5.53
C GLU A 49 -10.69 3.44 4.30
N SER A 50 -10.50 2.12 4.36
CA SER A 50 -10.82 1.21 3.27
C SER A 50 -10.99 -0.22 3.80
N ALA A 51 -11.66 -1.07 3.03
CA ALA A 51 -11.75 -2.49 3.33
C ALA A 51 -10.41 -3.20 3.12
N VAL A 52 -10.12 -4.20 3.96
CA VAL A 52 -8.96 -5.08 3.83
C VAL A 52 -9.21 -6.06 2.69
N ALA A 53 -8.42 -5.97 1.62
CA ALA A 53 -8.44 -6.94 0.54
C ALA A 53 -7.59 -8.18 0.86
N ARG A 54 -6.47 -8.03 1.57
CA ARG A 54 -5.56 -9.14 1.90
C ARG A 54 -4.68 -8.82 3.11
N LEU A 55 -4.34 -9.86 3.88
CA LEU A 55 -3.26 -9.81 4.88
C LEU A 55 -1.93 -10.15 4.20
N LEU A 56 -0.90 -9.34 4.44
CA LEU A 56 0.44 -9.55 3.87
C LEU A 56 1.34 -10.18 4.93
N THR A 57 1.97 -11.30 4.57
CA THR A 57 2.83 -12.08 5.44
C THR A 57 4.29 -11.88 5.06
N ASN A 58 5.18 -11.85 6.05
CA ASN A 58 6.62 -11.85 5.85
C ASN A 58 7.16 -13.28 5.66
N PRO A 59 8.43 -13.47 5.23
CA PRO A 59 8.99 -14.81 5.05
C PRO A 59 8.95 -15.69 6.32
N TYR A 60 8.90 -15.08 7.51
CA TYR A 60 8.82 -15.78 8.80
C TYR A 60 7.40 -16.19 9.21
N GLY A 61 6.38 -15.89 8.41
CA GLY A 61 5.00 -16.30 8.65
C GLY A 61 4.19 -15.32 9.50
N GLU A 62 4.74 -14.16 9.84
CA GLU A 62 4.02 -13.12 10.59
C GLU A 62 3.33 -12.17 9.61
N VAL A 63 2.14 -11.70 9.97
CA VAL A 63 1.46 -10.65 9.21
C VAL A 63 2.13 -9.32 9.53
N ASP A 64 2.67 -8.65 8.52
CA ASP A 64 3.40 -7.37 8.63
C ASP A 64 2.85 -6.28 7.70
N GLY A 65 1.76 -6.58 6.99
CA GLY A 65 1.07 -5.59 6.18
C GLY A 65 -0.37 -5.95 5.85
N LEU A 66 -1.06 -4.98 5.25
CA LEU A 66 -2.38 -5.13 4.66
C LEU A 66 -2.33 -4.63 3.22
N ARG A 67 -3.05 -5.29 2.32
CA ARG A 67 -3.48 -4.68 1.06
C ARG A 67 -4.93 -4.30 1.20
N LEU A 68 -5.23 -3.04 0.94
CA LEU A 68 -6.58 -2.50 0.99
C LEU A 68 -7.25 -2.61 -0.39
N THR A 69 -8.59 -2.55 -0.43
CA THR A 69 -9.37 -2.65 -1.68
C THR A 69 -9.13 -1.50 -2.64
N ASP A 70 -8.69 -0.35 -2.15
CA ASP A 70 -8.26 0.80 -2.97
C ASP A 70 -6.87 0.60 -3.61
N GLY A 71 -6.19 -0.52 -3.30
CA GLY A 71 -4.85 -0.85 -3.79
C GLY A 71 -3.72 -0.41 -2.87
N THR A 72 -4.00 0.33 -1.80
CA THR A 72 -2.99 0.82 -0.86
C THR A 72 -2.34 -0.35 -0.12
N VAL A 73 -1.00 -0.31 0.00
CA VAL A 73 -0.23 -1.22 0.83
C VAL A 73 0.07 -0.54 2.17
N VAL A 74 -0.45 -1.10 3.24
CA VAL A 74 -0.17 -0.67 4.61
C VAL A 74 0.88 -1.59 5.21
N ARG A 75 1.91 -1.02 5.83
CA ARG A 75 3.00 -1.76 6.48
C ARG A 75 3.05 -1.43 7.95
N PHE A 76 3.38 -2.42 8.77
CA PHE A 76 3.60 -2.25 10.20
C PHE A 76 4.64 -3.25 10.69
N PRO A 77 5.23 -3.03 11.87
CA PRO A 77 6.21 -3.96 12.41
C PRO A 77 5.61 -5.36 12.67
N PRO A 78 6.39 -6.44 12.53
CA PRO A 78 5.90 -7.80 12.74
C PRO A 78 5.36 -8.09 14.15
N HIS A 79 5.79 -7.35 15.19
CA HIS A 79 5.26 -7.52 16.54
C HIS A 79 3.77 -7.17 16.68
N MET A 80 3.19 -6.46 15.72
CA MET A 80 1.75 -6.20 15.67
C MET A 80 0.94 -7.37 15.12
N SER A 81 1.58 -8.40 14.54
CA SER A 81 0.92 -9.51 13.82
C SER A 81 -0.21 -10.16 14.61
N ASP A 82 0.04 -10.56 15.86
CA ASP A 82 -0.94 -11.30 16.68
C ASP A 82 -2.14 -10.42 17.06
N ALA A 83 -1.87 -9.18 17.50
CA ALA A 83 -2.92 -8.24 17.85
C ALA A 83 -3.77 -7.85 16.63
N LEU A 84 -3.13 -7.68 15.47
CA LEU A 84 -3.79 -7.33 14.22
C LEU A 84 -4.67 -8.48 13.71
N THR A 85 -4.14 -9.70 13.65
CA THR A 85 -4.90 -10.86 13.16
C THR A 85 -6.04 -11.27 14.08
N ALA A 86 -5.97 -10.92 15.37
CA ALA A 86 -7.09 -11.05 16.30
C ALA A 86 -8.20 -10.01 16.08
N ALA A 87 -7.85 -8.79 15.69
CA ALA A 87 -8.77 -7.65 15.59
C ALA A 87 -9.30 -7.36 14.18
N VAL A 88 -8.63 -7.85 13.13
CA VAL A 88 -8.91 -7.49 11.73
C VAL A 88 -8.95 -8.74 10.86
N LYS A 89 -9.98 -8.85 10.01
CA LYS A 89 -10.12 -9.88 8.99
C LYS A 89 -10.17 -9.28 7.59
N VAL A 90 -9.94 -10.12 6.57
CA VAL A 90 -10.19 -9.74 5.18
C VAL A 90 -11.67 -9.40 5.01
N GLY A 91 -11.96 -8.28 4.35
CA GLY A 91 -13.30 -7.72 4.20
C GLY A 91 -13.67 -6.65 5.23
N ASP A 92 -12.98 -6.60 6.38
CA ASP A 92 -13.25 -5.58 7.39
C ASP A 92 -12.85 -4.20 6.88
N THR A 93 -13.66 -3.19 7.17
CA THR A 93 -13.29 -1.78 6.96
C THR A 93 -12.40 -1.33 8.10
N VAL A 94 -11.22 -0.80 7.75
CA VAL A 94 -10.24 -0.33 8.74
C VAL A 94 -9.87 1.12 8.46
N ARG A 95 -9.75 1.90 9.54
CA ARG A 95 -9.16 3.24 9.53
C ARG A 95 -7.68 3.15 9.90
N ILE A 96 -6.82 3.56 8.99
CA ILE A 96 -5.37 3.56 9.14
C ILE A 96 -4.93 4.97 9.55
N ILE A 97 -4.11 5.05 10.58
CA ILE A 97 -3.45 6.28 11.01
C ILE A 97 -1.95 6.02 10.96
N GLY A 98 -1.21 6.85 10.23
CA GLY A 98 0.21 6.62 10.06
C GLY A 98 0.90 7.67 9.20
N ARG A 99 1.86 7.21 8.41
CA ARG A 99 2.75 8.05 7.60
C ARG A 99 2.84 7.52 6.18
N SER A 100 2.66 8.41 5.21
CA SER A 100 2.84 8.10 3.79
C SER A 100 4.32 7.82 3.47
N GLU A 101 4.54 6.81 2.65
CA GLU A 101 5.85 6.40 2.16
C GLU A 101 5.90 6.48 0.64
N ALA A 102 7.10 6.40 0.08
CA ALA A 102 7.26 6.38 -1.36
C ALA A 102 6.57 5.17 -2.00
N GLY A 103 6.06 5.34 -3.21
CA GLY A 103 5.29 4.31 -3.92
C GLY A 103 3.83 4.18 -3.47
N GLY A 104 3.32 5.12 -2.66
CA GLY A 104 1.91 5.11 -2.22
C GLY A 104 1.62 4.16 -1.06
N ALA A 105 2.65 3.55 -0.47
CA ALA A 105 2.52 2.77 0.74
C ALA A 105 2.29 3.67 1.97
N VAL A 106 1.72 3.10 3.03
CA VAL A 106 1.54 3.76 4.32
C VAL A 106 2.16 2.92 5.41
N LYS A 107 3.03 3.52 6.22
CA LYS A 107 3.44 2.93 7.48
C LYS A 107 2.40 3.25 8.54
N ALA A 108 1.72 2.25 9.07
CA ALA A 108 0.72 2.43 10.12
C ALA A 108 1.39 2.63 11.48
N ASP A 109 0.92 3.63 12.21
CA ASP A 109 1.20 3.82 13.63
C ASP A 109 -0.01 3.35 14.47
N ALA A 110 -1.23 3.35 13.91
CA ALA A 110 -2.41 2.69 14.47
C ALA A 110 -3.39 2.20 13.38
N ILE A 111 -4.09 1.10 13.67
CA ILE A 111 -5.11 0.51 12.81
C ILE A 111 -6.38 0.30 13.64
N VAL A 112 -7.48 0.90 13.21
CA VAL A 112 -8.78 0.80 13.87
C VAL A 112 -9.71 -0.04 13.00
N ASN A 113 -10.31 -1.09 13.55
CA ASN A 113 -11.41 -1.79 12.89
C ASN A 113 -12.68 -0.96 13.04
N SER A 114 -13.25 -0.47 11.94
CA SER A 114 -14.40 0.44 11.97
C SER A 114 -15.68 -0.23 12.46
N ALA A 115 -15.80 -1.55 12.31
CA ALA A 115 -16.97 -2.31 12.77
C ALA A 115 -16.92 -2.63 14.26
N SER A 116 -15.76 -3.07 14.77
CA SER A 116 -15.62 -3.46 16.19
C SER A 116 -15.14 -2.32 17.10
N GLY A 117 -14.59 -1.24 16.55
CA GLY A 117 -13.95 -0.16 17.28
C GLY A 117 -12.61 -0.52 17.90
N GLN A 118 -12.12 -1.76 17.73
CA GLN A 118 -10.83 -2.20 18.26
C GLN A 118 -9.70 -1.45 17.56
N THR A 119 -8.72 -1.00 18.34
CA THR A 119 -7.54 -0.30 17.83
C THR A 119 -6.28 -1.07 18.18
N VAL A 120 -5.43 -1.28 17.18
CA VAL A 120 -4.10 -1.88 17.30
C VAL A 120 -3.07 -0.78 17.07
N TYR A 121 -2.21 -0.54 18.05
CA TYR A 121 -1.17 0.49 18.02
C TYR A 121 0.21 -0.13 17.75
N ASP A 122 1.06 0.60 17.03
CA ASP A 122 2.50 0.29 16.97
C ASP A 122 3.15 0.66 18.30
N GLN A 123 3.09 -0.28 19.24
CA GLN A 123 3.78 -0.18 20.51
C GLN A 123 4.99 -1.13 20.49
N PRO A 124 6.21 -0.64 20.78
CA PRO A 124 7.38 -1.50 20.92
C PRO A 124 7.11 -2.63 21.92
N PRO A 125 7.67 -3.83 21.69
CA PRO A 125 7.56 -4.93 22.64
C PRO A 125 8.01 -4.51 24.03
N ALA A 126 7.26 -4.92 25.07
CA ALA A 126 7.63 -4.64 26.46
C ALA A 126 9.03 -5.17 26.74
N ARG A 127 9.86 -4.38 27.45
CA ARG A 127 11.24 -4.78 27.81
C ARG A 127 11.28 -6.07 28.64
N ASP A 128 10.22 -6.33 29.39
CA ASP A 128 10.07 -7.47 30.29
C ASP A 128 9.31 -8.63 29.63
N GLY A 129 8.89 -8.45 28.38
CA GLY A 129 8.22 -9.49 27.58
C GLY A 129 9.19 -10.56 27.09
N ALA A 130 8.64 -11.55 26.38
CA ALA A 130 9.44 -12.57 25.71
C ALA A 130 10.47 -11.90 24.79
N ARG A 131 11.76 -12.22 24.95
CA ARG A 131 12.81 -11.69 24.08
C ARG A 131 12.51 -12.13 22.64
N PRO A 132 12.72 -11.25 21.64
CA PRO A 132 12.64 -11.66 20.24
C PRO A 132 13.50 -12.88 20.00
N MET A 133 12.94 -13.83 19.25
CA MET A 133 13.67 -15.05 18.93
C MET A 133 14.96 -14.71 18.17
N PRO A 134 16.12 -15.28 18.55
CA PRO A 134 17.39 -15.05 17.87
C PRO A 134 17.28 -15.31 16.36
N PRO A 135 17.95 -14.52 15.50
CA PRO A 135 17.83 -14.64 14.04
C PRO A 135 18.07 -16.06 13.51
N HIS A 136 19.07 -16.76 14.03
CA HIS A 136 19.40 -18.13 13.60
C HIS A 136 18.26 -19.13 13.89
N LEU A 137 17.53 -18.96 14.99
CA LEU A 137 16.38 -19.82 15.31
C LEU A 137 15.16 -19.46 14.45
N ARG A 138 14.97 -18.17 14.13
CA ARG A 138 13.91 -17.74 13.20
C ARG A 138 14.12 -18.34 11.80
N MET A 139 15.37 -18.41 11.35
CA MET A 139 15.72 -19.01 10.06
C MET A 139 15.52 -20.54 10.03
N ALA A 140 15.69 -21.22 11.17
CA ALA A 140 15.56 -22.69 11.24
C ALA A 140 14.13 -23.20 10.93
N GLY A 141 13.12 -22.35 11.12
CA GLY A 141 11.72 -22.66 10.78
C GLY A 141 11.36 -22.42 9.31
N LEU A 142 12.27 -21.86 8.51
CA LEU A 142 12.01 -21.56 7.11
C LEU A 142 12.21 -22.80 6.24
N GLN A 143 11.33 -22.96 5.26
CA GLN A 143 11.39 -24.04 4.28
C GLN A 143 11.70 -23.47 2.90
N THR A 144 12.25 -24.29 2.01
CA THR A 144 12.34 -23.94 0.60
C THR A 144 10.94 -23.75 0.05
N GLN A 145 10.65 -22.56 -0.45
CA GLN A 145 9.41 -22.21 -1.11
C GLN A 145 9.72 -21.75 -2.54
N GLN A 146 8.76 -22.00 -3.42
CA GLN A 146 8.76 -21.51 -4.79
C GLN A 146 7.44 -20.81 -5.07
N ALA A 147 7.50 -19.75 -5.85
CA ALA A 147 6.33 -19.02 -6.30
C ALA A 147 6.52 -18.62 -7.77
N GLN A 148 5.46 -18.75 -8.58
CA GLN A 148 5.46 -18.35 -9.98
C GLN A 148 4.08 -17.82 -10.38
N GLY A 149 4.05 -16.73 -11.12
CA GLY A 149 2.82 -16.12 -11.58
C GLY A 149 3.05 -14.77 -12.27
N ARG A 150 1.99 -13.98 -12.38
CA ARG A 150 2.12 -12.57 -12.76
C ARG A 150 2.28 -11.71 -11.53
N ILE A 151 3.12 -10.68 -11.62
CA ILE A 151 3.19 -9.63 -10.61
C ILE A 151 1.85 -8.89 -10.60
N ASP A 152 1.21 -8.83 -9.44
CA ASP A 152 0.05 -7.99 -9.20
C ASP A 152 0.49 -6.62 -8.69
N VAL A 153 1.41 -6.58 -7.71
CA VAL A 153 1.96 -5.34 -7.14
C VAL A 153 3.46 -5.47 -6.91
N VAL A 154 4.22 -4.42 -7.19
CA VAL A 154 5.61 -4.27 -6.74
C VAL A 154 5.61 -3.56 -5.40
N LEU A 155 6.22 -4.17 -4.40
CA LEU A 155 6.35 -3.61 -3.05
C LEU A 155 7.57 -2.71 -2.98
N THR A 156 7.43 -1.59 -2.29
CA THR A 156 8.49 -0.59 -2.10
C THR A 156 8.89 -0.44 -0.63
N GLY A 157 10.16 -0.10 -0.42
CA GLY A 157 10.72 0.38 0.84
C GLY A 157 10.25 1.81 1.17
N PRO A 158 10.55 2.33 2.38
CA PRO A 158 10.22 3.71 2.75
C PRO A 158 10.72 4.77 1.77
N ARG A 159 11.84 4.47 1.09
CA ARG A 159 12.53 5.35 0.13
C ARG A 159 12.09 5.14 -1.32
N GLY A 160 11.21 4.17 -1.58
CA GLY A 160 10.68 3.87 -2.91
C GLY A 160 11.42 2.74 -3.63
N ASP A 161 12.52 2.23 -3.06
CA ASP A 161 13.26 1.12 -3.64
C ASP A 161 12.41 -0.15 -3.61
N ALA A 162 12.33 -0.88 -4.73
CA ALA A 162 11.58 -2.13 -4.79
C ALA A 162 12.20 -3.16 -3.84
N ASN A 163 11.39 -3.79 -3.00
CA ASN A 163 11.85 -4.76 -1.99
C ASN A 163 11.02 -6.05 -1.97
N GLY A 164 10.12 -6.20 -2.94
CA GLY A 164 9.34 -7.42 -3.10
C GLY A 164 8.27 -7.28 -4.17
N VAL A 165 7.52 -8.36 -4.36
CA VAL A 165 6.36 -8.41 -5.23
C VAL A 165 5.24 -9.22 -4.55
N ILE A 166 4.00 -8.86 -4.86
CA ILE A 166 2.83 -9.69 -4.64
C ILE A 166 2.46 -10.30 -5.99
N LEU A 167 2.33 -11.61 -6.06
CA LEU A 167 1.86 -12.31 -7.24
C LEU A 167 0.32 -12.36 -7.28
N SER A 168 -0.24 -12.65 -8.45
CA SER A 168 -1.70 -12.69 -8.67
C SER A 168 -2.45 -13.71 -7.79
N ASP A 169 -1.78 -14.77 -7.33
CA ASP A 169 -2.33 -15.74 -6.38
C ASP A 169 -2.22 -15.28 -4.91
N GLY A 170 -1.49 -14.19 -4.66
CA GLY A 170 -1.21 -13.61 -3.36
C GLY A 170 0.08 -14.09 -2.71
N ALA A 171 0.89 -14.89 -3.39
CA ALA A 171 2.23 -15.22 -2.90
C ALA A 171 3.09 -13.95 -2.84
N ILE A 172 3.87 -13.82 -1.77
CA ILE A 172 4.73 -12.66 -1.53
C ILE A 172 6.18 -13.10 -1.68
N VAL A 173 6.93 -12.38 -2.49
CA VAL A 173 8.36 -12.61 -2.68
C VAL A 173 9.09 -11.35 -2.26
N ARG A 174 9.95 -11.46 -1.23
CA ARG A 174 10.80 -10.38 -0.74
C ARG A 174 12.22 -10.56 -1.29
N PHE A 175 12.91 -9.44 -1.48
CA PHE A 175 14.31 -9.41 -1.89
C PHE A 175 14.95 -8.09 -1.45
N ALA A 176 16.28 -8.08 -1.34
CA ALA A 176 17.00 -6.86 -1.07
C ALA A 176 16.93 -5.91 -2.29
N PRO A 177 16.75 -4.59 -2.11
CA PRO A 177 16.58 -3.68 -3.24
C PRO A 177 17.73 -3.65 -4.24
N HIS A 178 18.95 -3.92 -3.78
CA HIS A 178 20.16 -3.96 -4.61
C HIS A 178 20.29 -5.26 -5.42
N ALA A 179 19.44 -6.26 -5.19
CA ALA A 179 19.51 -7.54 -5.89
C ALA A 179 18.86 -7.49 -7.29
N LEU A 180 18.04 -6.48 -7.57
CA LEU A 180 17.39 -6.34 -8.87
C LEU A 180 18.35 -5.81 -9.94
N GLN A 181 18.51 -6.55 -11.02
CA GLN A 181 19.23 -6.09 -12.21
C GLN A 181 18.37 -5.18 -13.11
N GLN A 182 17.06 -5.35 -13.07
CA GLN A 182 16.09 -4.63 -13.89
C GLN A 182 14.85 -4.29 -13.06
N PRO A 183 14.19 -3.15 -13.34
CA PRO A 183 12.96 -2.78 -12.65
C PRO A 183 11.85 -3.78 -12.97
N LEU A 184 11.10 -4.19 -11.95
CA LEU A 184 9.93 -5.04 -12.09
C LEU A 184 8.67 -4.20 -12.33
N GLN A 185 7.69 -4.76 -13.04
CA GLN A 185 6.42 -4.09 -13.36
C GLN A 185 5.22 -4.99 -13.07
N PRO A 186 4.08 -4.43 -12.64
CA PRO A 186 2.81 -5.16 -12.60
C PRO A 186 2.47 -5.80 -13.97
N GLY A 187 1.90 -6.99 -13.94
CA GLY A 187 1.56 -7.83 -15.10
C GLY A 187 2.71 -8.68 -15.65
N GLN A 188 3.95 -8.41 -15.29
CA GLN A 188 5.13 -9.16 -15.73
C GLN A 188 5.11 -10.60 -15.18
N LEU A 189 5.59 -11.56 -15.98
CA LEU A 189 5.84 -12.93 -15.51
C LEU A 189 7.02 -12.95 -14.52
N PHE A 190 6.83 -13.64 -13.42
CA PHE A 190 7.81 -13.71 -12.35
C PHE A 190 7.79 -15.09 -11.69
N ALA A 191 8.97 -15.59 -11.37
CA ALA A 191 9.18 -16.76 -10.55
C ALA A 191 10.34 -16.52 -9.59
N ALA A 192 10.26 -17.13 -8.41
CA ALA A 192 11.34 -17.12 -7.45
C ALA A 192 11.39 -18.42 -6.65
N SER A 193 12.60 -18.74 -6.18
CA SER A 193 12.84 -19.78 -5.19
C SER A 193 13.66 -19.19 -4.05
N GLY A 194 13.38 -19.62 -2.83
CA GLY A 194 13.98 -19.05 -1.64
C GLY A 194 13.53 -19.71 -0.35
N LEU A 195 13.83 -19.07 0.77
CA LEU A 195 13.44 -19.55 2.09
C LEU A 195 12.23 -18.77 2.59
N GLY A 196 11.25 -19.47 3.14
CA GLY A 196 10.01 -18.83 3.55
C GLY A 196 9.09 -19.77 4.30
N THR A 197 7.83 -19.36 4.38
CA THR A 197 6.77 -20.08 5.07
C THR A 197 5.51 -20.14 4.21
N ARG A 198 4.71 -21.17 4.45
CA ARG A 198 3.33 -21.27 3.98
C ARG A 198 2.45 -21.54 5.20
N ASN A 199 1.49 -20.66 5.45
CA ASN A 199 0.55 -20.77 6.56
C ASN A 199 -0.86 -20.35 6.12
N ALA A 200 -1.77 -20.18 7.08
CA ALA A 200 -3.16 -19.80 6.81
C ALA A 200 -3.31 -18.40 6.16
N HIS A 201 -2.29 -17.54 6.23
CA HIS A 201 -2.32 -16.19 5.68
C HIS A 201 -1.71 -16.11 4.27
N GLY A 202 -1.01 -17.15 3.82
CA GLY A 202 -0.49 -17.25 2.46
C GLY A 202 0.87 -17.93 2.39
N THR A 203 1.54 -17.72 1.26
CA THR A 203 2.95 -18.11 1.06
C THR A 203 3.79 -16.86 0.97
N SER A 204 4.87 -16.79 1.74
CA SER A 204 5.86 -15.71 1.63
C SER A 204 7.27 -16.29 1.68
N LEU A 205 8.17 -15.76 0.85
CA LEU A 205 9.56 -16.19 0.78
C LEU A 205 10.53 -15.04 0.53
N GLU A 206 11.73 -15.14 1.10
CA GLU A 206 12.88 -14.33 0.75
C GLU A 206 13.59 -15.00 -0.42
N ALA A 207 13.61 -14.35 -1.59
CA ALA A 207 14.17 -14.93 -2.79
C ALA A 207 15.69 -15.05 -2.70
N THR A 208 16.21 -16.23 -3.03
CA THR A 208 17.64 -16.45 -3.29
C THR A 208 17.94 -16.58 -4.78
N SER A 209 16.90 -16.83 -5.58
CA SER A 209 16.92 -16.84 -7.03
C SER A 209 15.59 -16.39 -7.61
N MET A 210 15.62 -15.76 -8.78
CA MET A 210 14.42 -15.31 -9.49
C MET A 210 14.61 -15.32 -11.01
N GLY A 211 13.50 -15.31 -11.74
CA GLY A 211 13.45 -15.32 -13.20
C GLY A 211 12.04 -15.08 -13.71
N ALA A 212 11.82 -15.22 -15.02
CA ALA A 212 10.47 -15.13 -15.61
C ALA A 212 9.65 -16.42 -15.38
N SER A 213 10.34 -17.55 -15.15
CA SER A 213 9.76 -18.86 -14.88
C SER A 213 10.64 -19.66 -13.90
N LEU A 214 10.11 -20.72 -13.29
CA LEU A 214 10.91 -21.60 -12.40
C LEU A 214 12.04 -22.32 -13.15
N SER A 215 11.95 -22.42 -14.48
CA SER A 215 12.99 -23.02 -15.32
C SER A 215 14.17 -22.07 -15.58
N ASP A 216 13.97 -20.77 -15.41
CA ASP A 216 14.94 -19.71 -15.76
C ASP A 216 15.46 -18.96 -14.53
N LEU A 217 15.47 -19.63 -13.37
CA LEU A 217 15.90 -19.00 -12.11
C LEU A 217 17.39 -18.67 -12.14
N GLN A 218 17.72 -17.41 -11.89
CA GLN A 218 19.08 -16.93 -11.70
C GLN A 218 19.32 -16.57 -10.23
N PRO A 219 20.50 -16.86 -9.66
CA PRO A 219 20.84 -16.44 -8.30
C PRO A 219 20.77 -14.91 -8.15
N LEU A 220 20.19 -14.45 -7.04
CA LEU A 220 20.10 -13.03 -6.71
C LEU A 220 21.36 -12.47 -6.04
N TYR A 221 22.07 -13.34 -5.33
CA TYR A 221 23.26 -13.00 -4.58
C TYR A 221 24.40 -13.86 -5.08
N ASP A 222 25.56 -13.23 -5.32
CA ASP A 222 26.79 -13.98 -5.51
C ASP A 222 27.01 -14.81 -4.25
N ARG A 223 27.18 -16.13 -4.42
CA ARG A 223 27.59 -16.98 -3.30
C ARG A 223 28.94 -16.45 -2.85
N ALA A 224 28.99 -15.83 -1.67
CA ALA A 224 30.25 -15.53 -1.01
C ALA A 224 31.07 -16.84 -0.99
N ARG A 225 32.22 -16.82 -1.68
CA ARG A 225 33.18 -17.93 -1.68
C ARG A 225 33.90 -17.99 -0.34
#